data_AF-U5QPD0-F1
#
_entry.id   AF-U5QPD0-F1
#
_cell.length_a   1.000
_cell.length_b   1.000
_cell.length_c   1.000
_cell.angle_alpha   90.00
_cell.angle_beta   90.00
_cell.angle_gamma   90.00
#
_symmetry.space_group_name_H-M   'P 1'
#
loop_
_entity.id
_entity.type
_entity.pdbx_description
1 polymer ?
#
loop_
_entity_poly.entity_id
_entity_poly.type
_entity_poly.pdbx_seq_one_letter_code
_entity_poly.pdbx_strand_id
1 'polypeptide(L)'
;MARRKRVNPRRLEGKRILDLVPRFGLECGDEKSVTAARKFIEAHSIQPPAIVVVQRSERNQERFFWGFKGLFSAQYVEEHHFMFPSLEMLRVRLTAEAQGDSVA
;
A
#
# COMPACT_ATOMS: atom_id res chain seq x y z
N MET A 1 -12.86 -22.06 18.38
CA MET A 1 -13.08 -20.60 18.56
C MET A 1 -11.80 -19.86 18.23
N ALA A 2 -11.70 -19.23 17.07
CA ALA A 2 -10.48 -18.54 16.66
C ALA A 2 -10.28 -17.28 17.54
N ARG A 3 -9.20 -17.27 18.33
CA ARG A 3 -8.75 -16.12 19.12
C ARG A 3 -8.59 -14.93 18.18
N ARG A 4 -9.51 -13.96 18.24
CA ARG A 4 -9.49 -12.75 17.40
C ARG A 4 -8.17 -12.03 17.66
N LYS A 5 -7.22 -12.17 16.73
CA LYS A 5 -5.88 -11.57 16.83
C LYS A 5 -6.10 -10.07 16.97
N ARG A 6 -5.65 -9.47 18.07
CA ARG A 6 -5.81 -8.04 18.36
C ARG A 6 -5.11 -7.26 17.25
N VAL A 7 -5.87 -6.76 16.28
CA VAL A 7 -5.32 -5.98 15.17
C VAL A 7 -4.94 -4.61 15.72
N ASN A 8 -3.68 -4.22 15.55
CA ASN A 8 -3.21 -2.90 15.97
C ASN A 8 -4.04 -1.83 15.22
N PRO A 9 -4.76 -0.92 15.91
CA PRO A 9 -5.58 0.11 15.28
C PRO A 9 -4.83 0.91 14.22
N ARG A 10 -3.54 1.21 14.48
CA ARG A 10 -2.68 1.94 13.54
C ARG A 10 -2.45 1.19 12.23
N ARG A 11 -2.32 -0.13 12.30
CA ARG A 11 -2.14 -0.95 11.09
C ARG A 11 -3.45 -1.04 10.29
N LEU A 12 -4.61 -1.03 10.96
CA LEU A 12 -5.90 -0.98 10.29
C LEU A 12 -6.08 0.35 9.54
N GLU A 13 -5.70 1.46 10.17
CA GLU A 13 -5.68 2.79 9.54
C GLU A 13 -4.73 2.83 8.34
N GLY A 14 -3.48 2.37 8.50
CA GLY A 14 -2.53 2.28 7.40
C GLY A 14 -3.05 1.43 6.23
N LYS A 15 -3.74 0.32 6.52
CA LYS A 15 -4.38 -0.49 5.49
C LYS A 15 -5.49 0.29 4.75
N ARG A 16 -6.36 1.00 5.47
CA ARG A 16 -7.41 1.84 4.87
C ARG A 16 -6.83 2.94 3.98
N ILE A 17 -5.75 3.58 4.42
CA ILE A 17 -5.03 4.59 3.63
C ILE A 17 -4.48 3.97 2.34
N LEU A 18 -3.81 2.82 2.44
CA LEU A 18 -3.26 2.13 1.28
C LEU A 18 -4.32 1.58 0.32
N ASP A 19 -5.53 1.30 0.80
CA ASP A 19 -6.65 0.88 -0.06
C ASP A 19 -7.14 2.01 -0.97
N LEU A 20 -6.86 3.28 -0.65
CA LEU A 20 -7.14 4.44 -1.51
C LEU A 20 -6.04 4.69 -2.57
N VAL A 21 -4.88 4.05 -2.43
CA VAL A 21 -3.75 4.24 -3.33
C VAL A 21 -3.92 3.38 -4.59
N PRO A 22 -3.66 3.89 -5.81
CA PRO A 22 -3.73 3.12 -7.05
C PRO A 22 -2.89 1.84 -6.98
N ARG A 23 -3.46 0.71 -7.42
CA ARG A 23 -2.82 -0.60 -7.40
C ARG A 23 -2.58 -1.10 -8.82
N PHE A 24 -1.37 -1.58 -9.07
CA PHE A 24 -0.96 -2.18 -10.34
C PHE A 24 -0.46 -3.60 -10.08
N GLY A 25 -0.92 -4.56 -10.88
CA GLY A 25 -0.48 -5.95 -10.81
C GLY A 25 0.52 -6.27 -11.91
N LEU A 26 1.54 -7.06 -11.59
CA LEU A 26 2.42 -7.66 -12.58
C LEU A 26 2.77 -9.10 -12.21
N GLU A 27 2.96 -9.92 -13.23
CA GLU A 27 3.46 -11.28 -13.08
C GLU A 27 4.99 -11.27 -13.11
N CYS A 28 5.57 -11.85 -12.07
CA CYS A 28 7.02 -11.99 -11.92
C CYS A 28 7.44 -13.35 -12.45
N GLY A 29 8.30 -13.35 -13.47
CA GLY A 29 9.02 -14.54 -13.89
C GLY A 29 10.19 -14.85 -12.95
N ASP A 30 11.36 -15.12 -13.52
CA ASP A 30 12.55 -15.56 -12.78
C ASP A 30 13.32 -14.44 -12.05
N GLU A 31 12.97 -13.18 -12.28
CA GLU A 31 13.64 -12.04 -11.64
C GLU A 31 13.23 -11.86 -10.17
N LYS A 32 14.05 -11.12 -9.40
CA LYS A 32 13.67 -10.73 -8.04
C LYS A 32 12.48 -9.77 -8.10
N SER A 33 11.50 -9.97 -7.21
CA SER A 33 10.26 -9.20 -7.13
C SER A 33 10.46 -7.68 -7.12
N VAL A 34 11.42 -7.19 -6.32
CA VAL A 34 11.80 -5.77 -6.24
C VAL A 34 12.31 -5.23 -7.58
N THR A 35 13.05 -6.04 -8.33
CA THR A 35 13.62 -5.64 -9.63
C THR A 35 12.52 -5.56 -10.68
N ALA A 36 11.64 -6.56 -10.73
CA ALA A 36 10.48 -6.57 -11.62
C ALA A 36 9.56 -5.36 -11.34
N ALA A 37 9.31 -5.05 -10.07
CA ALA A 37 8.53 -3.87 -9.68
C ALA A 37 9.15 -2.55 -10.19
N ARG A 38 10.47 -2.37 -10.04
CA ARG A 38 11.16 -1.17 -10.55
C ARG A 38 11.07 -1.04 -12.06
N LYS A 39 11.38 -2.11 -12.78
CA LYS A 39 11.27 -2.14 -14.26
C LYS A 39 9.85 -1.82 -14.71
N PHE A 40 8.86 -2.34 -14.01
CA PHE A 40 7.45 -2.09 -14.33
C PHE A 40 7.06 -0.62 -14.11
N ILE A 41 7.51 -0.02 -13.01
CA ILE A 41 7.29 1.41 -12.70
C ILE A 41 7.92 2.29 -13.78
N GLU A 42 9.16 1.99 -14.18
CA GLU A 42 9.88 2.73 -15.23
C GLU A 42 9.19 2.56 -16.60
N ALA A 43 8.87 1.32 -16.98
CA ALA A 43 8.24 1.01 -18.26
C ALA A 43 6.85 1.64 -18.43
N HIS A 44 6.05 1.71 -17.36
CA HIS A 44 4.70 2.28 -17.38
C HIS A 44 4.66 3.74 -16.90
N SER A 45 5.83 4.34 -16.60
CA SER A 45 5.94 5.71 -16.07
C SER A 45 5.01 5.99 -14.88
N ILE A 46 4.92 5.02 -13.95
CA ILE A 46 3.97 5.07 -12.82
C ILE A 46 4.33 6.21 -11.88
N GLN A 47 3.37 7.10 -11.65
CA GLN A 47 3.53 8.22 -10.75
C GLN A 47 3.26 7.78 -9.29
N PRO A 48 4.07 8.26 -8.32
CA PRO A 48 3.79 8.05 -6.91
C PRO A 48 2.62 8.95 -6.43
N PRO A 49 1.88 8.56 -5.37
CA PRO A 49 1.95 7.29 -4.64
C PRO A 49 1.22 6.16 -5.38
N ALA A 50 1.84 4.98 -5.47
CA ALA A 50 1.24 3.80 -6.11
C ALA A 50 1.62 2.51 -5.38
N ILE A 51 0.82 1.46 -5.52
CA ILE A 51 1.13 0.11 -5.02
C ILE A 51 1.34 -0.81 -6.21
N VAL A 52 2.45 -1.54 -6.21
CA VAL A 52 2.78 -2.55 -7.20
C VAL A 52 2.70 -3.92 -6.55
N VAL A 53 1.79 -4.75 -7.04
CA VAL A 53 1.59 -6.13 -6.60
C VAL A 53 2.32 -7.02 -7.58
N VAL A 54 3.30 -7.74 -7.06
CA VAL A 54 4.18 -8.62 -7.82
C VAL A 54 3.78 -10.06 -7.51
N GLN A 55 3.15 -10.72 -8.47
CA GLN A 55 2.73 -12.10 -8.35
C GLN A 55 3.83 -13.01 -8.85
N ARG A 56 4.50 -13.71 -7.93
CA ARG A 56 5.56 -14.68 -8.26
C ARG A 56 4.99 -16.08 -8.51
N SER A 57 3.87 -16.37 -7.88
CA SER A 57 3.09 -17.60 -8.07
C SER A 57 1.67 -17.33 -7.60
N GLU A 58 0.72 -18.22 -7.88
CA GLU A 58 -0.66 -18.12 -7.42
C GLU A 58 -0.77 -17.94 -5.90
N ARG A 59 0.13 -18.56 -5.12
CA ARG A 59 0.14 -18.46 -3.65
C ARG A 59 1.10 -17.41 -3.09
N ASN A 60 1.94 -16.80 -3.94
CA ASN A 60 2.99 -15.90 -3.49
C ASN A 60 2.93 -14.58 -4.24
N GLN A 61 2.46 -13.56 -3.53
CA GLN A 61 2.40 -12.18 -4.00
C GLN A 61 3.09 -11.27 -3.01
N GLU A 62 3.98 -10.42 -3.52
CA GLU A 62 4.63 -9.37 -2.76
C GLU A 62 4.02 -8.03 -3.14
N ARG A 63 3.83 -7.15 -2.16
CA ARG A 63 3.24 -5.82 -2.37
C ARG A 63 4.28 -4.76 -2.07
N PHE A 64 4.53 -3.88 -3.03
CA PHE A 64 5.45 -2.77 -2.90
C PHE A 64 4.71 -1.44 -3.02
N PHE A 65 5.14 -0.44 -2.26
CA PHE A 65 4.65 0.92 -2.31
C PHE A 65 5.69 1.80 -2.98
N TRP A 66 5.31 2.43 -4.09
CA TRP A 66 6.07 3.44 -4.80
C TRP A 66 5.76 4.81 -4.22
N GLY A 67 6.71 5.37 -3.48
CA GLY A 67 6.66 6.72 -2.96
C GLY A 67 7.68 7.63 -3.64
N PHE A 68 7.59 8.93 -3.40
CA PHE A 68 8.49 9.93 -3.98
C PHE A 68 9.99 9.69 -3.69
N LYS A 69 10.31 9.05 -2.56
CA LYS A 69 11.69 8.73 -2.17
C LYS A 69 12.17 7.36 -2.68
N GLY A 70 11.28 6.51 -3.17
CA GLY A 70 11.63 5.17 -3.64
C GLY A 70 10.57 4.11 -3.36
N LEU A 71 10.98 2.85 -3.52
CA LEU A 71 10.14 1.66 -3.39
C LEU A 71 10.29 1.03 -2.00
N PHE A 72 9.18 0.83 -1.29
CA PHE A 72 9.12 0.25 0.04
C PHE A 72 8.20 -0.98 0.04
N SER A 73 8.29 -1.85 1.05
CA SER A 73 7.29 -2.93 1.18
C SER A 73 5.97 -2.35 1.69
N ALA A 74 4.84 -2.80 1.13
CA ALA A 74 3.53 -2.29 1.54
C ALA A 74 3.27 -2.57 3.04
N GLN A 75 3.75 -3.71 3.56
CA GLN A 75 3.64 -4.02 4.98
C GLN A 75 4.36 -2.99 5.86
N TYR A 76 5.56 -2.54 5.46
CA TYR A 76 6.27 -1.51 6.21
C TYR A 76 5.50 -0.20 6.21
N VAL A 77 4.88 0.15 5.08
CA VAL A 77 4.06 1.37 4.96
C VAL A 77 2.75 1.26 5.74
N GLU A 78 2.10 0.10 5.80
CA GLU A 78 0.92 -0.13 6.66
C GLU A 78 1.24 0.23 8.14
N GLU A 79 2.45 -0.11 8.60
CA GLU A 79 2.90 0.11 9.97
C GLU A 79 3.42 1.54 10.22
N HIS A 80 4.04 2.15 9.22
CA HIS A 80 4.72 3.45 9.31
C HIS A 80 4.09 4.53 8.43
N HIS A 81 2.80 4.42 8.11
CA HIS A 81 2.10 5.33 7.18
C HIS A 81 2.24 6.81 7.54
N PHE A 82 2.35 7.14 8.83
CA PHE A 82 2.58 8.49 9.36
C PHE A 82 3.94 9.09 8.97
N MET A 83 4.91 8.29 8.52
CA MET A 83 6.22 8.76 8.07
C MET A 83 6.22 9.23 6.60
N PHE A 84 5.13 9.02 5.87
CA PHE A 84 5.03 9.32 4.45
C PHE A 84 4.15 10.56 4.22
N PRO A 85 4.73 11.74 3.91
CA PRO A 85 3.96 12.95 3.65
C PRO A 85 2.95 12.81 2.51
N SER A 86 3.25 11.95 1.53
CA SER A 86 2.36 11.63 0.42
C SER A 86 1.06 10.94 0.83
N LEU A 87 1.04 10.32 2.01
CA LEU A 87 -0.14 9.65 2.56
C LEU A 87 -0.93 10.54 3.52
N GLU A 88 -0.36 11.66 3.95
CA GLU A 88 -1.00 12.55 4.93
C GLU A 88 -2.33 13.11 4.39
N MET A 89 -2.38 13.48 3.12
CA MET A 89 -3.61 13.97 2.49
C MET A 89 -4.72 12.90 2.47
N LEU A 90 -4.36 11.63 2.23
CA LEU A 90 -5.29 10.51 2.27
C LEU A 90 -5.75 10.21 3.70
N ARG A 91 -4.83 10.32 4.66
CA ARG A 91 -5.14 10.16 6.08
C ARG A 91 -6.18 11.19 6.52
N VAL A 92 -5.94 12.48 6.25
CA VAL A 92 -6.87 13.57 6.61
C VAL A 92 -8.25 13.36 6.01
N ARG A 93 -8.34 12.89 4.75
CA ARG A 93 -9.63 12.57 4.12
C ARG A 93 -10.38 11.46 4.87
N LEU A 94 -9.70 10.37 5.22
CA LEU A 94 -10.32 9.26 5.97
C LEU A 94 -10.78 9.69 7.37
N THR A 95 -10.05 10.56 8.05
CA THR A 95 -10.47 11.09 9.35
C THR A 95 -11.67 12.02 9.22
N ALA A 96 -11.73 12.82 8.15
CA ALA A 96 -12.85 13.72 7.88
C ALA A 96 -14.14 12.95 7.55
N GLU A 97 -14.06 11.90 6.73
CA GLU A 97 -15.19 11.02 6.41
C GLU A 97 -15.75 10.34 7.69
N ALA A 98 -14.87 9.86 8.56
CA ALA A 98 -15.28 9.24 9.83
C ALA A 98 -15.98 10.22 10.79
N GLN A 99 -15.80 11.53 10.62
CA GLN A 99 -16.45 12.58 11.42
C GLN A 99 -17.73 13.13 10.76
N GLY A 100 -17.86 13.02 9.44
CA GLY A 100 -19.02 13.50 8.67
C GLY A 100 -20.26 12.61 8.75
N ASP A 101 -20.10 11.31 9.00
CA ASP A 101 -21.22 10.35 9.07
C ASP A 101 -21.98 10.35 10.42
N SER A 102 -21.69 11.28 11.32
CA SER A 102 -22.40 11.42 12.61
C SER A 102 -23.54 12.44 12.60
N VAL A 103 -23.95 12.93 11.43
CA VAL A 103 -25.10 13.85 11.28
C VAL A 103 -26.06 13.30 10.22
N ALA A 104 -26.78 12.24 10.57
CA ALA A 104 -28.00 11.81 9.89
C ALA A 104 -28.93 11.13 10.91
#